data_AF-A0A8J2YWB7-F1
#
_entry.id   AF-A0A8J2YWB7-F1
#
_cell.length_a   1.000
_cell.length_b   1.000
_cell.length_c   1.000
_cell.angle_alpha   90.00
_cell.angle_beta   90.00
_cell.angle_gamma   90.00
#
_symmetry.space_group_name_H-M   'P 1'
#
loop_
_entity.id
_entity.type
_entity.pdbx_description
1 polymer ?
#
loop_
_entity_poly.entity_id
_entity_poly.type
_entity_poly.pdbx_seq_one_letter_code
_entity_poly.pdbx_strand_id
1 'polypeptide(L)'
;MGGAGRVAGTPVGGSSILALAARLKRRATAAVLEARARQTLRHELALLADLGQLDQVLADCGLSPSDLAVLERPVRGWARRLQAMQRQLGVEALAETCDLALIRDMDRVCRHCSAAKICEKWLRADAVSAAPAFCPNRPNFELLRQGACN
;
A
#
# COMPACT_ATOMS: atom_id res chain seq x y z
N MET A 1 -14.61 -17.57 -51.76
CA MET A 1 -14.57 -18.93 -51.16
C MET A 1 -13.10 -19.27 -50.96
N GLY A 2 -12.53 -19.55 -49.81
CA GLY A 2 -12.93 -19.57 -48.42
C GLY A 2 -11.60 -19.72 -47.65
N GLY A 3 -11.39 -18.94 -46.60
CA GLY A 3 -10.17 -18.94 -45.81
C GLY A 3 -10.04 -20.20 -44.96
N ALA A 4 -8.80 -20.53 -44.58
CA ALA A 4 -8.50 -21.42 -43.47
C ALA A 4 -7.14 -21.02 -42.87
N GLY A 5 -7.15 -19.91 -42.12
CA GLY A 5 -6.11 -19.64 -41.14
C GLY A 5 -6.21 -20.64 -40.00
N ARG A 6 -5.15 -21.41 -39.75
CA ARG A 6 -4.98 -22.13 -38.49
C ARG A 6 -4.11 -21.27 -37.59
N VAL A 7 -4.78 -20.62 -36.65
CA VAL A 7 -4.17 -19.87 -35.55
C VAL A 7 -3.55 -20.90 -34.60
N ALA A 8 -2.25 -20.78 -34.37
CA ALA A 8 -1.55 -21.47 -33.29
C ALA A 8 -2.09 -20.93 -31.95
N GLY A 9 -2.93 -21.71 -31.28
CA GLY A 9 -3.30 -21.45 -29.89
C GLY A 9 -2.12 -21.78 -28.99
N THR A 10 -1.41 -20.78 -28.50
CA THR A 10 -0.56 -20.92 -27.32
C THR A 10 -1.45 -21.10 -26.09
N PRO A 11 -1.28 -22.16 -25.29
CA PRO A 11 -2.01 -22.27 -24.04
C PRO A 11 -1.52 -21.21 -23.05
N VAL A 12 -2.47 -20.40 -22.61
CA VAL A 12 -2.35 -19.39 -21.56
C VAL A 12 -1.78 -20.00 -20.28
N GLY A 13 -0.75 -19.36 -19.74
CA GLY A 13 0.07 -19.84 -18.64
C GLY A 13 -0.73 -20.18 -17.37
N GLY A 14 -0.69 -21.46 -17.00
CA GLY A 14 -1.09 -21.91 -15.68
C GLY A 14 -0.11 -21.39 -14.63
N SER A 15 -0.59 -20.54 -13.72
CA SER A 15 0.13 -20.25 -12.48
C SER A 15 0.28 -21.54 -11.68
N SER A 16 1.44 -22.19 -11.80
CA SER A 16 1.76 -23.42 -11.06
C SER A 16 1.65 -23.18 -9.55
N ILE A 17 1.06 -24.15 -8.83
CA ILE A 17 0.92 -24.16 -7.36
C ILE A 17 2.27 -23.90 -6.67
N LEU A 18 3.38 -24.36 -7.28
CA LEU A 18 4.74 -24.13 -6.78
C LEU A 18 5.14 -22.65 -6.84
N ALA A 19 4.74 -21.92 -7.88
CA ALA A 19 5.02 -20.49 -8.01
C ALA A 19 4.24 -19.66 -6.97
N LEU A 20 2.99 -20.06 -6.69
CA LEU A 20 2.18 -19.49 -5.60
C LEU A 20 2.81 -19.74 -4.23
N ALA A 21 3.22 -20.98 -3.94
CA ALA A 21 3.88 -21.33 -2.69
C ALA A 21 5.20 -20.56 -2.48
N ALA A 22 6.01 -20.42 -3.54
CA ALA A 22 7.25 -19.65 -3.47
C ALA A 22 7.00 -18.16 -3.21
N ARG A 23 5.95 -17.57 -3.80
CA ARG A 23 5.55 -16.18 -3.54
C ARG A 23 5.06 -15.99 -2.10
N LEU A 24 4.24 -16.91 -1.60
CA LEU A 24 3.77 -16.90 -0.21
C LEU A 24 4.93 -17.02 0.79
N LYS A 25 5.86 -17.95 0.54
CA LYS A 25 7.07 -18.11 1.37
C LYS A 25 7.88 -16.82 1.40
N ARG A 26 8.15 -16.20 0.24
CA ARG A 26 8.87 -14.92 0.16
C ARG A 26 8.15 -13.79 0.90
N ARG A 27 6.83 -13.70 0.78
CA ARG A 27 6.03 -12.71 1.52
C ARG A 27 6.08 -12.95 3.02
N ALA A 28 5.95 -14.20 3.47
CA ALA A 28 6.04 -14.57 4.87
C ALA A 28 7.44 -14.25 5.44
N THR A 29 8.51 -14.59 4.73
CA THR A 29 9.87 -14.26 5.16
C THR A 29 10.10 -12.75 5.22
N ALA A 30 9.64 -12.01 4.22
CA ALA A 30 9.73 -10.55 4.22
C ALA A 30 8.95 -9.94 5.39
N ALA A 31 7.74 -10.43 5.66
CA ALA A 31 6.93 -9.99 6.79
C ALA A 31 7.59 -10.30 8.15
N VAL A 32 8.24 -11.46 8.29
CA VAL A 32 8.98 -11.81 9.52
C VAL A 32 10.20 -10.92 9.71
N LEU A 33 10.96 -10.67 8.66
CA LEU A 33 12.13 -9.77 8.71
C LEU A 33 11.70 -8.34 9.06
N GLU A 34 10.63 -7.85 8.43
CA GLU A 34 10.06 -6.54 8.74
C GLU A 34 9.54 -6.47 10.18
N ALA A 35 8.86 -7.52 10.67
CA ALA A 35 8.40 -7.59 12.04
C ALA A 35 9.57 -7.57 13.04
N ARG A 36 10.66 -8.29 12.75
CA ARG A 36 11.88 -8.28 13.57
C ARG A 36 12.56 -6.91 13.54
N ALA A 37 12.72 -6.31 12.37
CA ALA A 37 13.29 -4.96 12.23
C ALA A 37 12.48 -3.93 13.03
N ARG A 38 11.15 -4.00 12.98
CA ARG A 38 10.28 -3.15 13.82
C ARG A 38 10.45 -3.44 15.30
N GLN A 39 10.63 -4.70 15.69
CA GLN A 39 10.85 -5.06 17.09
C GLN A 39 12.19 -4.53 17.61
N THR A 40 13.26 -4.63 16.81
CA THR A 40 14.58 -4.07 17.12
C THR A 40 14.49 -2.56 17.27
N LEU A 41 13.90 -1.86 16.31
CA LEU A 41 13.72 -0.41 16.38
C LEU A 41 12.94 0.01 17.64
N ARG A 42 11.84 -0.69 17.96
CA ARG A 42 11.08 -0.42 19.20
C ARG A 42 11.90 -0.62 20.45
N HIS A 43 12.75 -1.64 20.47
CA HIS A 43 13.64 -1.89 21.60
C HIS A 43 14.69 -0.79 21.74
N GLU A 44 15.31 -0.35 20.64
CA GLU A 44 16.28 0.75 20.63
C GLU A 44 15.65 2.07 21.07
N LEU A 45 14.45 2.39 20.58
CA LEU A 45 13.69 3.57 21.00
C LEU A 45 13.33 3.51 22.50
N ALA A 46 12.98 2.33 23.02
CA ALA A 46 12.73 2.14 24.44
C ALA A 46 14.00 2.34 25.28
N LEU A 47 15.15 1.82 24.84
CA LEU A 47 16.43 2.05 25.51
C LEU A 47 16.80 3.54 25.53
N LEU A 48 16.61 4.26 24.43
CA LEU A 48 16.83 5.70 24.37
C LEU A 48 15.89 6.47 25.30
N ALA A 49 14.64 6.01 25.44
CA ALA A 49 13.67 6.60 26.37
C ALA A 49 14.10 6.38 27.83
N ASP A 50 14.51 5.16 28.18
CA ASP A 50 14.98 4.80 29.53
C ASP A 50 16.24 5.58 29.92
N LEU A 51 17.10 5.88 28.94
CA LEU A 51 18.29 6.71 29.11
C LEU A 51 18.01 8.22 29.12
N GLY A 52 16.75 8.65 28.89
CA GLY A 52 16.37 10.06 28.78
C GLY A 52 16.95 10.78 27.55
N GLN A 53 17.38 10.03 26.54
CA GLN A 53 18.02 10.55 25.32
C GLN A 53 17.08 10.63 24.12
N LEU A 54 15.90 10.00 24.20
CA LEU A 54 14.97 9.90 23.07
C LEU A 54 14.58 11.26 22.49
N ASP A 55 14.23 12.24 23.33
CA ASP A 55 13.78 13.56 22.87
C ASP A 55 14.89 14.31 22.10
N GLN A 56 16.14 14.19 22.55
CA GLN A 56 17.29 14.80 21.87
C GLN A 56 17.53 14.15 20.50
N VAL A 57 17.52 12.82 20.44
CA VAL A 57 17.72 12.09 19.17
C VAL A 57 16.62 12.40 18.16
N LEU A 58 15.37 12.50 18.62
CA LEU A 58 14.25 12.92 17.76
C LEU A 58 14.45 14.36 17.26
N ALA A 59 14.84 15.28 18.14
CA ALA A 59 15.11 16.67 17.78
C ALA A 59 16.25 16.83 16.76
N ASP A 60 17.34 16.05 16.90
CA ASP A 60 18.45 16.03 15.95
C ASP A 60 18.01 15.57 14.56
N CYS A 61 16.95 14.76 14.50
CA CYS A 61 16.30 14.30 13.27
C CYS A 61 15.16 15.21 12.79
N GLY A 62 14.89 16.33 13.48
CA GLY A 62 13.78 17.24 13.19
C GLY A 62 12.39 16.64 13.47
N LEU A 63 12.30 15.65 14.37
CA LEU A 63 11.08 14.96 14.74
C LEU A 63 10.66 15.30 16.17
N SER A 64 9.37 15.19 16.45
CA SER A 64 8.81 15.22 17.80
C SER A 64 8.36 13.84 18.25
N PRO A 65 8.18 13.60 19.57
CA PRO A 65 7.56 12.36 20.07
C PRO A 65 6.16 12.09 19.49
N SER A 66 5.43 13.15 19.14
CA SER A 66 4.11 13.05 18.51
C SER A 66 4.20 12.47 17.09
N ASP A 67 5.25 12.78 16.35
CA ASP A 67 5.48 12.24 15.01
C ASP A 67 5.75 10.73 15.05
N LEU A 68 6.49 10.28 16.08
CA LEU A 68 6.75 8.86 16.30
C LEU A 68 5.46 8.08 16.56
N ALA A 69 4.56 8.60 17.39
CA ALA A 69 3.27 7.96 17.68
C ALA A 69 2.38 7.81 16.43
N VAL A 70 2.46 8.76 15.50
CA VAL A 70 1.75 8.70 14.20
C VAL A 70 2.35 7.62 13.31
N LEU A 71 3.67 7.49 13.27
CA LEU A 71 4.38 6.48 12.50
C LEU A 71 4.14 5.05 13.03
N GLU A 72 3.95 4.89 14.33
CA GLU A 72 3.81 3.57 14.97
C GLU A 72 2.43 2.93 14.86
N ARG A 73 1.37 3.71 14.59
CA ARG A 73 -0.01 3.24 14.64
C ARG A 73 -0.68 3.26 13.27
N PRO A 74 -0.50 2.20 12.45
CA PRO A 74 -1.23 2.09 11.20
C PRO A 74 -2.73 1.94 11.45
N VAL A 75 -3.53 2.64 10.67
CA VAL A 75 -4.99 2.53 10.74
C VAL A 75 -5.41 1.13 10.29
N ARG A 76 -6.04 0.36 11.18
CA ARG A 76 -6.47 -1.02 10.88
C ARG A 76 -7.23 -1.11 9.56
N GLY A 77 -6.89 -2.11 8.75
CA GLY A 77 -7.55 -2.37 7.47
C GLY A 77 -7.20 -1.41 6.31
N TRP A 78 -6.17 -0.56 6.46
CA TRP A 78 -5.79 0.40 5.42
C TRP A 78 -5.49 -0.28 4.07
N ALA A 79 -4.75 -1.39 4.05
CA ALA A 79 -4.39 -2.07 2.81
C ALA A 79 -5.62 -2.57 2.05
N ARG A 80 -6.58 -3.17 2.79
CA ARG A 80 -7.86 -3.63 2.23
C ARG A 80 -8.68 -2.47 1.68
N ARG A 81 -8.71 -1.32 2.38
CA ARG A 81 -9.41 -0.12 1.90
C ARG A 81 -8.76 0.47 0.66
N LEU A 82 -7.43 0.57 0.63
CA LEU A 82 -6.70 1.08 -0.53
C LEU A 82 -7.00 0.24 -1.78
N GLN A 83 -6.95 -1.09 -1.66
CA GLN A 83 -7.29 -1.99 -2.76
C GLN A 83 -8.76 -1.88 -3.17
N ALA A 84 -9.69 -1.74 -2.21
CA ALA A 84 -11.10 -1.53 -2.50
C ALA A 84 -11.33 -0.21 -3.25
N MET A 85 -10.63 0.86 -2.89
CA MET A 85 -10.67 2.13 -3.63
C MET A 85 -10.12 1.96 -5.05
N GLN A 86 -8.98 1.29 -5.22
CA GLN A 86 -8.42 1.02 -6.55
C GLN A 86 -9.40 0.26 -7.45
N ARG A 87 -10.10 -0.74 -6.90
CA ARG A 87 -11.16 -1.49 -7.60
C ARG A 87 -12.35 -0.61 -7.98
N GLN A 88 -12.93 0.10 -7.02
CA GLN A 88 -14.11 0.92 -7.25
C GLN A 88 -13.84 2.08 -8.23
N LEU A 89 -12.59 2.58 -8.27
CA LEU A 89 -12.15 3.60 -9.22
C LEU A 89 -11.69 3.03 -10.58
N GLY A 90 -11.64 1.71 -10.73
CA GLY A 90 -11.20 1.06 -11.98
C GLY A 90 -9.72 1.20 -12.29
N VAL A 91 -8.87 1.41 -11.27
CA VAL A 91 -7.41 1.63 -11.43
C VAL A 91 -6.55 0.50 -10.85
N GLU A 92 -7.15 -0.63 -10.44
CA GLU A 92 -6.40 -1.76 -9.86
C GLU A 92 -5.29 -2.26 -10.80
N ALA A 93 -5.61 -2.49 -12.08
CA ALA A 93 -4.63 -2.93 -13.07
C ALA A 93 -3.51 -1.89 -13.31
N LEU A 94 -3.86 -0.60 -13.33
CA LEU A 94 -2.88 0.48 -13.49
C LEU A 94 -1.95 0.55 -12.29
N ALA A 95 -2.49 0.34 -11.08
CA ALA A 95 -1.70 0.33 -9.85
C ALA A 95 -0.72 -0.86 -9.80
N GLU A 96 -1.04 -2.00 -10.42
CA GLU A 96 -0.13 -3.16 -10.50
C GLU A 96 1.05 -2.92 -11.45
N THR A 97 0.87 -2.08 -12.47
CA THR A 97 1.90 -1.78 -13.48
C THR A 97 2.64 -0.46 -13.25
N CYS A 98 2.21 0.35 -12.29
CA CYS A 98 2.77 1.67 -12.01
C CYS A 98 4.12 1.60 -11.26
N ASP A 99 4.84 2.72 -11.25
CA ASP A 99 6.04 2.90 -10.42
C ASP A 99 5.75 2.56 -8.94
N LEU A 100 6.62 1.74 -8.37
CA LEU A 100 6.61 1.35 -6.98
C LEU A 100 6.69 2.57 -6.04
N ALA A 101 7.31 3.68 -6.45
CA ALA A 101 7.37 4.88 -5.62
C ALA A 101 5.97 5.49 -5.41
N LEU A 102 5.16 5.63 -6.47
CA LEU A 102 3.79 6.14 -6.36
C LEU A 102 2.93 5.22 -5.49
N ILE A 103 3.03 3.90 -5.70
CA ILE A 103 2.26 2.93 -4.90
C ILE A 103 2.67 2.96 -3.43
N ARG A 104 3.96 3.10 -3.13
CA ARG A 104 4.45 3.25 -1.75
C ARG A 104 3.98 4.54 -1.10
N ASP A 105 3.90 5.64 -1.84
CA ASP A 105 3.36 6.88 -1.30
C ASP A 105 1.85 6.74 -0.99
N MET A 106 1.10 6.13 -1.91
CA MET A 106 -0.32 5.82 -1.67
C MET A 106 -0.54 4.93 -0.44
N ASP A 107 0.31 3.92 -0.28
CA ASP A 107 0.34 3.01 0.88
C ASP A 107 0.56 3.79 2.18
N ARG A 108 1.61 4.62 2.22
CA ARG A 108 1.97 5.48 3.36
C ARG A 108 0.82 6.41 3.73
N VAL A 109 0.25 7.12 2.77
CA VAL A 109 -0.87 8.04 3.00
C VAL A 109 -2.08 7.28 3.55
N CYS A 110 -2.44 6.14 2.95
CA CYS A 110 -3.60 5.36 3.40
C CYS A 110 -3.40 4.76 4.80
N ARG A 111 -2.17 4.36 5.12
CA ARG A 111 -1.77 3.76 6.40
C ARG A 111 -2.01 4.68 7.59
N HIS A 112 -1.89 6.00 7.41
CA HIS A 112 -2.04 6.99 8.48
C HIS A 112 -3.28 7.88 8.31
N CYS A 113 -4.14 7.61 7.33
CA CYS A 113 -5.30 8.44 7.01
C CYS A 113 -6.40 8.34 8.09
N SER A 114 -6.76 9.50 8.67
CA SER A 114 -7.83 9.63 9.68
C SER A 114 -9.24 9.45 9.13
N ALA A 115 -9.44 9.55 7.80
CA ALA A 115 -10.75 9.49 7.15
C ALA A 115 -11.30 8.06 6.95
N ALA A 116 -10.79 7.05 7.67
CA ALA A 116 -11.14 5.63 7.45
C ALA A 116 -12.65 5.34 7.53
N LYS A 117 -13.36 5.93 8.51
CA LYS A 117 -14.81 5.73 8.65
C LYS A 117 -15.60 6.31 7.47
N ILE A 118 -15.16 7.45 6.94
CA ILE A 118 -15.80 8.10 5.78
C ILE A 118 -15.48 7.30 4.50
N CYS A 119 -14.24 6.83 4.37
CA CYS A 119 -13.81 5.94 3.30
C CYS A 119 -14.68 4.67 3.24
N GLU A 120 -14.91 4.01 4.38
CA GLU A 120 -15.74 2.81 4.43
C GLU A 120 -17.21 3.06 4.07
N LYS A 121 -17.76 4.22 4.45
CA LYS A 121 -19.11 4.63 4.02
C LYS A 121 -19.17 4.84 2.50
N TRP A 122 -18.18 5.53 1.94
CA TRP A 122 -18.09 5.75 0.49
C TRP A 122 -17.92 4.44 -0.28
N LEU A 123 -17.10 3.51 0.22
CA LEU A 123 -16.90 2.19 -0.37
C LEU A 123 -18.16 1.32 -0.39
N ARG A 124 -19.13 1.57 0.50
CA ARG A 124 -20.42 0.85 0.52
C ARG A 124 -21.46 1.45 -0.42
N ALA A 125 -21.25 2.69 -0.86
CA ALA A 125 -22.23 3.39 -1.68
C ALA A 125 -22.18 2.95 -3.16
N ASP A 126 -21.21 2.10 -3.55
CA ASP A 126 -20.99 1.56 -4.91
C ASP A 126 -21.06 2.61 -6.04
N ALA A 127 -20.81 3.88 -5.71
CA ALA A 127 -20.74 4.96 -6.67
C ALA A 127 -19.39 4.90 -7.38
N VAL A 128 -19.39 4.58 -8.67
CA VAL A 128 -18.23 4.73 -9.55
C VAL A 128 -18.11 6.20 -9.91
N SER A 129 -17.43 6.96 -9.05
CA SER A 129 -17.13 8.38 -9.25
C SER A 129 -15.62 8.62 -9.28
N ALA A 130 -15.20 9.85 -9.60
CA ALA A 130 -13.83 10.30 -9.31
C ALA A 130 -13.46 10.06 -7.83
N ALA A 131 -12.15 10.03 -7.55
CA ALA A 131 -11.66 9.88 -6.18
C ALA A 131 -12.27 10.99 -5.29
N PRO A 132 -12.84 10.64 -4.12
CA PRO A 132 -13.64 11.58 -3.37
C PRO A 132 -12.77 12.68 -2.75
N ALA A 133 -13.31 13.89 -2.62
CA ALA A 133 -12.57 15.06 -2.14
C ALA A 133 -11.98 14.89 -0.72
N PHE A 134 -12.57 14.03 0.11
CA PHE A 134 -12.02 13.72 1.44
C PHE A 134 -10.73 12.87 1.39
N CYS A 135 -10.47 12.18 0.27
CA CYS A 135 -9.37 11.23 0.17
C CYS A 135 -8.05 11.97 -0.07
N PRO A 136 -7.05 11.85 0.84
CA PRO A 136 -5.75 12.49 0.62
C PRO A 136 -4.98 11.89 -0.56
N ASN A 137 -5.27 10.64 -0.94
CA ASN A 137 -4.70 9.98 -2.11
C ASN A 137 -5.38 10.41 -3.43
N ARG A 138 -6.36 11.31 -3.41
CA ARG A 138 -7.04 11.78 -4.63
C ARG A 138 -6.06 12.19 -5.74
N PRO A 139 -5.01 13.00 -5.49
CA PRO A 139 -4.04 13.35 -6.54
C PRO A 139 -3.36 12.12 -7.14
N ASN A 140 -2.93 11.17 -6.30
CA ASN A 140 -2.27 9.94 -6.73
C ASN A 140 -3.21 9.04 -7.57
N PHE A 141 -4.50 8.98 -7.23
CA PHE A 141 -5.49 8.29 -8.05
C PHE A 141 -5.70 8.94 -9.41
N GLU A 142 -5.70 10.27 -9.50
CA GLU A 142 -5.81 10.95 -10.80
C GLU A 142 -4.54 10.76 -11.64
N LEU A 143 -3.34 10.75 -11.04
CA LEU A 143 -2.10 10.43 -11.73
C LEU A 143 -2.12 9.01 -12.32
N LEU A 144 -2.59 8.03 -11.55
CA LEU A 144 -2.79 6.66 -12.03
C LEU A 144 -3.72 6.64 -13.26
N ARG A 145 -4.86 7.33 -13.21
CA ARG A 145 -5.84 7.37 -14.31
C ARG A 145 -5.30 8.03 -15.57
N GLN A 146 -4.40 8.98 -15.43
CA GLN A 146 -3.75 9.68 -16.54
C GLN A 146 -2.62 8.85 -17.16
N GLY A 147 -2.27 7.69 -16.59
CA GLY A 147 -1.15 6.89 -17.05
C GLY A 147 0.21 7.55 -16.80
N ALA A 148 0.28 8.54 -15.89
CA ALA A 148 1.50 9.26 -15.54
C ALA A 148 2.39 8.45 -14.57
N CYS A 149 2.50 7.15 -14.82
CA CYS A 149 3.39 6.22 -14.13
C CYS A 149 4.62 6.01 -15.00
N ASN A 150 5.68 6.78 -14.75
CA ASN A 150 6.97 6.61 -15.41
C ASN A 150 7.92 5.81 -14.53
#